data_AF-M1CLX8-F1
#
_entry.id   AF-M1CLX8-F1
#
_cell.length_a   1.000
_cell.length_b   1.000
_cell.length_c   1.000
_cell.angle_alpha   90.00
_cell.angle_beta   90.00
_cell.angle_gamma   90.00
#
_symmetry.space_group_name_H-M   'P 1'
#
loop_
_entity.id
_entity.type
_entity.pdbx_description
1 polymer ?
#
loop_
_entity_poly.entity_id
_entity_poly.type
_entity_poly.pdbx_seq_one_letter_code
_entity_poly.pdbx_strand_id
1 'polypeptide(L)'
;MKILKADAGALTNFEVLDFLRSRGAGRDPTRVIVPIAPSEFKVYDYLEQTAACNQTRQVIGELMGKCKSIKLEKCKCIKPEKCKCIKLKHVETVNIINIRPSSLVELYPILRKYDAHLEEVAETMEELVENVVQLLPPSPTQMQSEEGTAPTDEKEAPDGEKIEAEPEVDTSV
;
A
#
# COMPACT_ATOMS: atom_id res chain seq x y z
N MET A 1 7.52 -27.64 21.85
CA MET A 1 6.72 -27.57 20.60
C MET A 1 7.52 -28.17 19.45
N LYS A 2 6.87 -28.79 18.47
CA LYS A 2 7.49 -29.22 17.20
C LYS A 2 6.80 -28.48 16.05
N ILE A 3 7.58 -27.96 15.10
CA ILE A 3 7.05 -27.29 13.91
C ILE A 3 6.69 -28.35 12.86
N LEU A 4 5.43 -28.42 12.45
CA LEU A 4 4.96 -29.39 11.45
C LEU A 4 5.21 -28.92 10.01
N LYS A 5 5.07 -27.61 9.76
CA LYS A 5 5.27 -26.99 8.45
C LYS A 5 5.80 -25.57 8.66
N ALA A 6 6.96 -25.26 8.08
CA ALA A 6 7.58 -23.94 8.24
C ALA A 6 6.82 -22.82 7.48
N ASP A 7 6.31 -23.15 6.29
CA ASP A 7 5.52 -22.23 5.45
C ASP A 7 4.17 -22.87 5.10
N ALA A 8 3.10 -22.37 5.73
CA ALA A 8 1.74 -22.84 5.49
C ALA A 8 1.06 -22.15 4.29
N GLY A 9 1.61 -21.02 3.82
CA GLY A 9 1.01 -20.15 2.83
C GLY A 9 1.19 -18.67 3.20
N ALA A 10 1.06 -17.80 2.21
CA ALA A 10 1.10 -16.36 2.39
C ALA A 10 -0.27 -15.83 2.82
N LEU A 11 -0.26 -14.83 3.70
CA LEU A 11 -1.44 -14.07 4.10
C LEU A 11 -1.38 -12.67 3.49
N THR A 12 -2.53 -12.13 3.12
CA THR A 12 -2.67 -10.73 2.74
C THR A 12 -2.60 -9.82 3.97
N ASN A 13 -2.19 -8.58 3.77
CA ASN A 13 -2.19 -7.56 4.81
C ASN A 13 -3.60 -7.37 5.41
N PHE A 14 -4.64 -7.48 4.59
CA PHE A 14 -6.03 -7.47 5.06
C PHE A 14 -6.34 -8.63 6.01
N GLU A 15 -5.97 -9.87 5.67
CA GLU A 15 -6.25 -11.03 6.54
C GLU A 15 -5.56 -10.92 7.89
N VAL A 16 -4.34 -10.40 7.91
CA VAL A 16 -3.62 -10.12 9.16
C VAL A 16 -4.33 -9.02 9.95
N LEU A 17 -4.75 -7.94 9.29
CA LEU A 17 -5.45 -6.83 9.94
C LEU A 17 -6.83 -7.26 10.48
N ASP A 18 -7.60 -8.03 9.71
CA ASP A 18 -8.90 -8.61 10.08
C ASP A 18 -8.75 -9.52 11.32
N PHE A 19 -7.71 -10.36 11.33
CA PHE A 19 -7.38 -11.19 12.47
C PHE A 19 -7.04 -10.36 13.72
N LEU A 20 -6.20 -9.33 13.60
CA LEU A 20 -5.84 -8.45 14.72
C LEU A 20 -7.07 -7.71 15.26
N ARG A 21 -7.94 -7.19 14.39
CA ARG A 21 -9.22 -6.57 14.77
C ARG A 21 -10.11 -7.55 15.54
N SER A 22 -10.21 -8.80 15.09
CA SER A 22 -10.99 -9.83 15.79
C SER A 22 -10.48 -10.16 17.20
N ARG A 23 -9.20 -9.91 17.47
CA ARG A 23 -8.58 -10.07 18.79
C ARG A 23 -8.77 -8.85 19.70
N GLY A 24 -9.32 -7.75 19.18
CA GLY A 24 -9.52 -6.50 19.89
C GLY A 24 -8.45 -5.43 19.63
N ALA A 25 -7.62 -5.58 18.58
CA ALA A 25 -6.72 -4.51 18.18
C ALA A 25 -7.54 -3.35 17.61
N GLY A 26 -7.20 -2.12 18.02
CA GLY A 26 -7.91 -0.92 17.61
C GLY A 26 -7.17 0.35 18.00
N ARG A 27 -7.71 1.50 17.57
CA ARG A 27 -7.23 2.84 17.95
C ARG A 27 -7.65 3.29 19.34
N ASP A 28 -8.49 2.52 20.01
CA ASP A 28 -9.10 2.92 21.28
C ASP A 28 -8.03 3.10 22.38
N PRO A 29 -8.08 4.18 23.19
CA PRO A 29 -7.18 4.36 24.32
C PRO A 29 -7.16 3.19 25.31
N THR A 30 -8.25 2.43 25.40
CA THR A 30 -8.38 1.22 26.23
C THR A 30 -7.63 0.00 25.68
N ARG A 31 -6.95 0.12 24.53
CA ARG A 31 -6.18 -0.98 23.91
C ARG A 31 -5.12 -1.62 24.81
N VAL A 32 -4.67 -0.92 25.86
CA VAL A 32 -3.73 -1.43 26.88
C VAL A 32 -4.33 -2.56 27.74
N ILE A 33 -5.66 -2.67 27.80
CA ILE A 33 -6.37 -3.66 28.63
C ILE A 33 -6.58 -4.98 27.86
N VAL A 34 -6.48 -4.95 26.53
CA VAL A 34 -6.70 -6.12 25.68
C VAL A 34 -5.46 -7.04 25.74
N PRO A 35 -5.62 -8.38 25.81
CA PRO A 35 -4.49 -9.32 25.87
C PRO A 35 -3.80 -9.51 24.51
N ILE A 36 -3.35 -8.41 23.93
CA ILE A 36 -2.62 -8.32 22.66
C ILE A 36 -1.20 -7.87 22.96
N ALA A 37 -0.23 -8.53 22.34
CA ALA A 37 1.17 -8.21 22.55
C ALA A 37 1.52 -6.83 21.96
N PRO A 38 2.48 -6.08 22.55
CA PRO A 38 2.94 -4.82 21.98
C PRO A 38 3.43 -4.93 20.52
N SER A 39 3.98 -6.08 20.13
CA SER A 39 4.38 -6.36 18.75
C SER A 39 3.17 -6.47 17.81
N GLU A 40 2.06 -7.08 18.25
CA GLU A 40 0.83 -7.16 17.47
C GLU A 40 0.21 -5.77 17.27
N PHE A 41 0.24 -4.89 18.27
CA PHE A 41 -0.19 -3.50 18.13
C PHE A 41 0.66 -2.70 17.14
N LYS A 42 1.98 -2.89 17.13
CA LYS A 42 2.85 -2.26 16.12
C LYS A 42 2.50 -2.69 14.70
N VAL A 43 2.17 -3.96 14.50
CA VAL A 43 1.73 -4.47 13.19
C VAL A 43 0.36 -3.89 12.83
N TYR A 44 -0.57 -3.83 13.78
CA TYR A 44 -1.87 -3.19 13.57
C TYR A 44 -1.71 -1.73 13.14
N ASP A 45 -0.98 -0.93 13.92
CA ASP A 45 -0.76 0.50 13.68
C ASP A 45 -0.13 0.75 12.30
N TYR A 46 0.78 -0.13 11.86
CA TYR A 46 1.37 -0.10 10.52
C TYR A 46 0.32 -0.42 9.44
N LEU A 47 -0.36 -1.56 9.54
CA LEU A 47 -1.29 -2.03 8.51
C LEU A 47 -2.49 -1.10 8.32
N GLU A 48 -2.92 -0.44 9.38
CA GLU A 48 -4.01 0.52 9.35
C GLU A 48 -3.69 1.79 8.54
N GLN A 49 -2.41 2.08 8.30
CA GLN A 49 -1.96 3.18 7.44
C GLN A 49 -1.78 2.75 5.97
N THR A 50 -2.00 1.47 5.65
CA THR A 50 -1.86 0.93 4.29
C THR A 50 -3.21 0.77 3.59
N ALA A 51 -3.20 0.41 2.31
CA ALA A 51 -4.41 0.11 1.54
C ALA A 51 -5.29 -1.00 2.18
N ALA A 52 -4.71 -1.85 3.02
CA ALA A 52 -5.44 -2.92 3.70
C ALA A 52 -6.53 -2.43 4.66
N CYS A 53 -6.45 -1.18 5.15
CA CYS A 53 -7.34 -0.69 6.20
C CYS A 53 -8.82 -0.67 5.80
N ASN A 54 -9.08 -0.42 4.51
CA ASN A 54 -10.41 -0.21 3.92
C ASN A 54 -10.86 -1.37 3.02
N GLN A 55 -9.99 -2.37 2.79
CA GLN A 55 -10.33 -3.54 1.96
C GLN A 55 -11.39 -4.42 2.61
N THR A 56 -12.09 -5.22 1.79
CA THR A 56 -13.03 -6.24 2.26
C THR A 56 -12.71 -7.60 1.64
N ARG A 57 -13.12 -8.67 2.32
CA ARG A 57 -12.95 -10.04 1.81
C ARG A 57 -13.61 -10.25 0.44
N GLN A 58 -14.75 -9.60 0.20
CA GLN A 58 -15.46 -9.69 -1.07
C GLN A 58 -14.65 -9.08 -2.21
N VAL A 59 -14.17 -7.84 -2.02
CA VAL A 59 -13.37 -7.11 -3.02
C VAL A 59 -12.07 -7.85 -3.33
N ILE A 60 -11.39 -8.37 -2.31
CA ILE A 60 -10.17 -9.18 -2.49
C ILE A 60 -10.49 -10.45 -3.29
N GLY A 61 -11.59 -11.14 -2.96
CA GLY A 61 -12.02 -12.34 -3.68
C GLY A 61 -12.31 -12.07 -5.15
N GLU A 62 -12.94 -10.93 -5.46
CA GLU A 62 -13.21 -10.50 -6.83
C GLU A 62 -11.92 -10.22 -7.60
N LEU A 63 -11.00 -9.43 -7.02
CA LEU A 63 -9.71 -9.14 -7.65
C LEU A 63 -8.89 -10.42 -7.87
N MET A 64 -8.87 -11.33 -6.89
CA MET A 64 -8.22 -12.63 -7.06
C MET A 64 -8.85 -13.47 -8.17
N GLY A 65 -10.15 -13.32 -8.42
CA GLY A 65 -10.83 -13.91 -9.57
C GLY A 65 -10.26 -13.37 -10.89
N LYS A 66 -10.24 -12.05 -11.04
CA LYS A 66 -9.69 -11.35 -12.22
C LYS A 66 -8.22 -11.69 -12.47
N CYS A 67 -7.39 -11.76 -11.42
CA CYS A 67 -5.97 -12.13 -11.53
C CYS A 67 -5.72 -13.56 -12.04
N LYS A 68 -6.67 -14.51 -11.86
CA LYS A 68 -6.51 -15.91 -12.31
C LYS A 68 -6.66 -16.08 -13.83
N SER A 69 -7.38 -15.17 -14.48
CA SER A 69 -7.58 -15.15 -15.93
C SER A 69 -6.42 -14.50 -16.70
N ILE A 70 -5.60 -13.68 -16.03
CA ILE A 70 -4.52 -12.92 -16.65
C ILE A 70 -3.38 -13.83 -17.13
N LYS A 71 -2.92 -13.55 -18.34
CA LYS A 71 -1.76 -14.17 -18.99
C LYS A 71 -0.72 -13.09 -19.26
N LEU A 72 0.51 -13.32 -18.82
CA LEU A 72 1.62 -12.36 -18.82
C LEU A 72 2.56 -12.50 -20.02
N GLU A 73 2.53 -13.62 -20.74
CA GLU A 73 3.42 -13.89 -21.87
C GLU A 73 2.86 -15.00 -22.78
N LYS A 74 3.40 -15.12 -24.00
CA LYS A 74 3.15 -16.27 -24.87
C LYS A 74 3.81 -17.52 -24.31
N CYS A 75 3.02 -18.57 -24.13
CA CYS A 75 3.52 -19.84 -23.62
C CYS A 75 4.12 -20.69 -24.75
N LYS A 76 5.37 -21.11 -24.61
CA LYS A 76 6.02 -22.08 -25.53
C LYS A 76 5.81 -23.55 -25.12
N CYS A 77 5.02 -23.81 -24.08
CA CYS A 77 4.76 -25.18 -23.61
C CYS A 77 3.72 -25.88 -24.49
N ILE A 78 3.73 -27.21 -24.44
CA ILE A 78 2.86 -28.11 -25.24
C ILE A 78 1.36 -27.81 -25.06
N LYS A 79 0.94 -27.23 -23.92
CA LYS A 79 -0.46 -26.85 -23.63
C LYS A 79 -0.53 -25.43 -23.05
N PRO A 80 -0.56 -24.38 -23.91
CA PRO A 80 -0.46 -23.00 -23.47
C PRO A 80 -1.63 -22.55 -22.59
N GLU A 81 -2.86 -23.01 -22.89
CA GLU A 81 -4.08 -22.63 -22.16
C GLU A 81 -4.09 -23.05 -20.69
N LYS A 82 -3.36 -24.13 -20.36
CA LYS A 82 -3.28 -24.69 -19.01
C LYS A 82 -1.93 -24.42 -18.33
N CYS A 83 -1.03 -23.65 -18.96
CA CYS A 83 0.30 -23.44 -18.39
C CYS A 83 0.25 -22.47 -17.21
N LYS A 84 0.77 -22.91 -16.07
CA LYS A 84 1.01 -22.06 -14.88
C LYS A 84 2.17 -21.08 -15.09
N CYS A 85 3.01 -21.30 -16.10
CA CYS A 85 4.20 -20.51 -16.39
C CYS A 85 3.89 -19.06 -16.78
N ILE A 86 2.76 -18.84 -17.46
CA ILE A 86 2.35 -17.55 -18.02
C ILE A 86 1.34 -16.80 -17.15
N LYS A 87 0.87 -17.39 -16.05
CA LYS A 87 -0.14 -16.78 -15.18
C LYS A 87 0.53 -16.10 -13.99
N LEU A 88 -0.20 -15.15 -13.40
CA LEU A 88 0.13 -14.63 -12.08
C LEU A 88 0.26 -15.77 -11.07
N LYS A 89 1.39 -15.80 -10.37
CA LYS A 89 1.61 -16.65 -9.21
C LYS A 89 0.87 -16.06 -8.02
N HIS A 90 0.54 -16.93 -7.07
CA HIS A 90 -0.13 -16.55 -5.84
C HIS A 90 0.60 -15.41 -5.09
N VAL A 91 1.93 -15.46 -5.03
CA VAL A 91 2.75 -14.40 -4.39
C VAL A 91 2.62 -13.06 -5.11
N GLU A 92 2.60 -13.06 -6.44
CA GLU A 92 2.44 -11.84 -7.26
C GLU A 92 1.03 -11.25 -7.01
N THR A 93 0.00 -12.09 -6.96
CA THR A 93 -1.38 -11.66 -6.60
C THR A 93 -1.46 -11.07 -5.19
N VAL A 94 -0.82 -11.69 -4.19
CA VAL A 94 -0.79 -11.18 -2.80
C VAL A 94 -0.09 -9.82 -2.74
N ASN A 95 1.03 -9.65 -3.46
CA ASN A 95 1.73 -8.37 -3.52
C ASN A 95 0.91 -7.28 -4.22
N ILE A 96 0.19 -7.59 -5.30
CA ILE A 96 -0.73 -6.65 -5.94
C ILE A 96 -1.81 -6.19 -4.95
N ILE A 97 -2.41 -7.11 -4.18
CA ILE A 97 -3.43 -6.79 -3.17
C ILE A 97 -2.85 -5.89 -2.05
N ASN A 98 -1.64 -6.19 -1.59
CA ASN A 98 -1.01 -5.48 -0.47
C ASN A 98 -0.49 -4.09 -0.86
N ILE A 99 0.10 -3.97 -2.05
CA ILE A 99 0.74 -2.73 -2.54
C ILE A 99 -0.29 -1.82 -3.21
N ARG A 100 -1.32 -2.39 -3.86
CA ARG A 100 -2.31 -1.66 -4.67
C ARG A 100 -1.62 -0.77 -5.72
N PRO A 101 -0.95 -1.37 -6.73
CA PRO A 101 -0.32 -0.59 -7.79
C PRO A 101 -1.38 0.25 -8.52
N SER A 102 -1.10 1.54 -8.64
CA SER A 102 -1.94 2.55 -9.28
C SER A 102 -1.47 2.93 -10.69
N SER A 103 -0.28 2.46 -11.06
CA SER A 103 0.33 2.68 -12.38
C SER A 103 1.09 1.43 -12.83
N LEU A 104 1.39 1.36 -14.14
CA LEU A 104 2.22 0.30 -14.70
C LEU A 104 3.63 0.28 -14.08
N VAL A 105 4.17 1.45 -13.74
CA VAL A 105 5.51 1.58 -13.12
C VAL A 105 5.56 0.91 -11.75
N GLU A 106 4.47 0.94 -10.99
CA GLU A 106 4.34 0.23 -9.71
C GLU A 106 4.06 -1.27 -9.91
N LEU A 107 3.37 -1.64 -10.98
CA LEU A 107 3.04 -3.03 -11.27
C LEU A 107 4.25 -3.84 -11.76
N TYR A 108 5.08 -3.29 -12.65
CA TYR A 108 6.18 -4.04 -13.27
C TYR A 108 7.17 -4.67 -12.28
N PRO A 109 7.60 -4.00 -11.20
CA PRO A 109 8.48 -4.60 -10.20
C PRO A 109 7.86 -5.79 -9.44
N ILE A 110 6.52 -5.86 -9.37
CA ILE A 110 5.80 -6.96 -8.73
C ILE A 110 5.82 -8.21 -9.62
N LEU A 111 5.85 -8.02 -10.94
CA LEU A 111 5.81 -9.11 -11.91
C LEU A 111 7.19 -9.70 -12.12
N ARG A 112 7.29 -11.02 -11.98
CA ARG A 112 8.53 -11.77 -12.23
C ARG A 112 8.91 -11.81 -13.71
N LYS A 113 7.91 -11.98 -14.58
CA LYS A 113 8.06 -12.09 -16.04
C LYS A 113 6.80 -11.55 -16.71
N TYR A 114 7.00 -10.73 -17.72
CA TYR A 114 5.99 -10.33 -18.68
C TYR A 114 6.69 -10.02 -20.00
N ASP A 115 5.97 -10.16 -21.12
CA ASP A 115 6.51 -9.85 -22.44
C ASP A 115 6.06 -8.44 -22.88
N ALA A 116 6.92 -7.46 -22.65
CA ALA A 116 6.67 -6.04 -22.97
C ALA A 116 6.49 -5.77 -24.47
N HIS A 117 6.92 -6.69 -25.33
CA HIS A 117 6.82 -6.54 -26.79
C HIS A 117 5.52 -7.11 -27.37
N LEU A 118 4.63 -7.62 -26.52
CA LEU A 118 3.30 -8.07 -26.91
C LEU A 118 2.26 -7.02 -26.53
N GLU A 119 1.66 -6.39 -27.53
CA GLU A 119 0.61 -5.37 -27.37
C GLU A 119 -0.57 -5.91 -26.55
N GLU A 120 -1.04 -7.13 -26.82
CA GLU A 120 -2.08 -7.82 -26.04
C GLU A 120 -1.73 -7.93 -24.54
N VAL A 121 -0.45 -8.11 -24.20
CA VAL A 121 0.01 -8.18 -22.81
C VAL A 121 0.04 -6.79 -22.18
N ALA A 122 0.45 -5.76 -22.92
CA ALA A 122 0.43 -4.38 -22.45
C ALA A 122 -1.00 -3.93 -22.11
N GLU A 123 -1.97 -4.17 -23.01
CA GLU A 123 -3.40 -3.91 -22.76
C GLU A 123 -3.90 -4.66 -21.52
N THR A 124 -3.52 -5.94 -21.37
CA THR A 124 -3.89 -6.73 -20.19
C THR A 124 -3.32 -6.15 -18.89
N MET A 125 -2.13 -5.54 -18.93
CA MET A 125 -1.52 -4.93 -17.74
C MET A 125 -2.19 -3.61 -17.37
N GLU A 126 -2.58 -2.81 -18.38
CA GLU A 126 -3.37 -1.60 -18.17
C GLU A 126 -4.73 -1.94 -17.57
N GLU A 127 -5.43 -2.94 -18.10
CA GLU A 127 -6.69 -3.43 -17.56
C GLU A 127 -6.53 -3.94 -16.12
N LEU A 128 -5.41 -4.59 -15.80
CA LEU A 128 -5.12 -5.03 -14.43
C LEU A 128 -4.97 -3.84 -13.48
N VAL A 129 -4.21 -2.81 -13.85
CA VAL A 129 -4.05 -1.60 -13.03
C VAL A 129 -5.39 -0.92 -12.82
N GLU A 130 -6.19 -0.78 -13.88
CA GLU A 130 -7.52 -0.20 -13.79
C GLU A 130 -8.43 -1.00 -12.85
N ASN A 131 -8.45 -2.33 -12.99
CA ASN A 131 -9.19 -3.22 -12.10
C ASN A 131 -8.73 -3.08 -10.63
N VAL A 132 -7.44 -2.89 -10.38
CA VAL A 132 -6.90 -2.66 -9.04
C VAL A 132 -7.41 -1.34 -8.46
N VAL A 133 -7.33 -0.26 -9.23
CA VAL A 133 -7.74 1.08 -8.79
C VAL A 133 -9.25 1.15 -8.54
N GLN A 134 -10.05 0.51 -9.40
CA GLN A 134 -11.51 0.46 -9.29
C GLN A 134 -11.99 -0.40 -8.12
N LEU A 135 -11.38 -1.57 -7.90
CA LEU A 135 -11.83 -2.50 -6.86
C LEU A 135 -11.26 -2.16 -5.49
N LEU A 136 -9.95 -1.88 -5.41
CA LEU A 136 -9.30 -1.65 -4.12
C LEU A 136 -9.44 -0.19 -3.71
N PRO A 137 -9.90 0.09 -2.47
CA PRO A 137 -10.01 1.45 -1.97
C PRO A 137 -8.62 2.10 -1.81
N PRO A 138 -8.52 3.44 -1.90
CA PRO A 138 -7.26 4.13 -1.72
C PRO A 138 -6.71 3.96 -0.31
N SER A 139 -5.38 3.96 -0.21
CA SER A 139 -4.73 4.06 1.09
C SER A 139 -4.94 5.45 1.69
N PRO A 140 -5.00 5.58 3.03
CA PRO A 140 -5.08 6.89 3.70
C PRO A 140 -3.95 7.85 3.28
N THR A 141 -2.75 7.31 3.01
CA THR A 141 -1.58 8.07 2.57
C THR A 141 -1.71 8.61 1.14
N GLN A 142 -2.37 7.87 0.24
CA GLN A 142 -2.65 8.34 -1.12
C GLN A 142 -3.69 9.48 -1.13
N MET A 143 -4.72 9.41 -0.29
CA MET A 143 -5.74 10.47 -0.18
C MET A 143 -5.13 11.82 0.24
N GLN A 144 -4.17 11.83 1.16
CA GLN A 144 -3.50 13.05 1.63
C GLN A 144 -2.60 13.71 0.58
N SER A 145 -2.09 12.94 -0.40
CA SER A 145 -1.20 13.47 -1.45
C SER A 145 -2.00 14.12 -2.60
N GLU A 146 -3.25 13.72 -2.80
CA GLU A 146 -4.12 14.26 -3.86
C GLU A 146 -4.83 15.57 -3.45
N GLU A 147 -5.04 15.81 -2.14
CA GLU A 147 -5.63 17.05 -1.61
C GLU A 147 -4.65 18.24 -1.47
N GLY A 148 -3.36 18.04 -1.80
CA GLY A 148 -2.28 19.02 -1.57
C GLY A 148 -2.13 20.16 -2.59
N THR A 149 -3.01 20.29 -3.60
CA THR A 149 -2.92 21.37 -4.60
C THR A 149 -3.97 22.46 -4.33
N ALA A 150 -3.74 23.26 -3.30
CA ALA A 150 -4.33 24.60 -3.16
C ALA A 150 -3.17 25.61 -3.18
N PRO A 151 -3.29 26.74 -3.90
CA PRO A 151 -2.18 27.66 -4.08
C PRO A 151 -1.82 28.29 -2.73
N THR A 152 -0.57 28.10 -2.32
CA THR A 152 0.07 28.91 -1.28
C THR A 152 0.14 30.34 -1.79
N ASP A 153 -0.75 31.19 -1.25
CA ASP A 153 -0.68 32.64 -1.39
C ASP A 153 0.66 33.10 -0.79
N GLU A 154 1.53 33.59 -1.66
CA GLU A 154 2.78 34.26 -1.30
C GLU A 154 2.43 35.51 -0.46
N LYS A 155 2.90 35.55 0.78
CA LYS A 155 3.13 36.81 1.48
C LYS A 155 4.58 36.88 1.91
N GLU A 156 5.36 37.51 1.04
CA GLU A 156 6.60 38.20 1.38
C GLU A 156 6.40 39.04 2.64
N ALA A 157 7.33 38.92 3.59
CA ALA A 157 7.55 39.94 4.62
C ALA A 157 8.90 40.62 4.29
N PRO A 158 8.96 41.97 4.24
CA PRO A 158 10.12 42.67 3.74
C PRO A 158 11.21 42.79 4.80
N ASP A 159 12.44 42.68 4.30
CA ASP A 159 13.69 43.05 4.94
C ASP A 159 13.73 44.57 5.26
N GLY A 160 14.40 44.95 6.34
CA GLY A 160 14.39 46.33 6.84
C GLY A 160 15.26 46.54 8.08
N GLU A 161 16.57 46.54 7.87
CA GLU A 161 17.61 47.03 8.78
C GLU A 161 17.32 48.47 9.26
N LYS A 162 17.44 48.74 10.57
CA LYS A 162 17.85 50.07 11.05
C LYS A 162 18.56 50.01 12.41
N ILE A 163 19.83 50.37 12.35
CA ILE A 163 20.78 50.64 13.44
C ILE A 163 20.47 52.03 14.02
N GLU A 164 20.55 52.23 15.34
CA GLU A 164 21.33 53.30 16.01
C GLU A 164 21.01 53.44 17.52
N ALA A 165 22.05 53.16 18.31
CA ALA A 165 22.66 53.94 19.41
C ALA A 165 21.90 54.33 20.70
N GLU A 166 22.66 54.16 21.79
CA GLU A 166 22.42 54.37 23.22
C GLU A 166 22.11 55.83 23.65
N PRO A 167 21.90 56.07 24.96
CA PRO A 167 23.06 56.47 25.77
C PRO A 167 23.13 55.87 27.19
N GLU A 168 24.37 55.65 27.66
CA GLU A 168 24.78 55.56 29.08
C GLU A 168 24.37 56.85 29.84
N VAL A 169 24.15 56.88 31.16
CA VAL A 169 25.19 57.09 32.20
C VAL A 169 24.54 57.18 33.63
N ASP A 170 25.21 56.58 34.63
CA ASP A 170 25.30 56.86 36.10
C ASP A 170 24.05 56.88 37.02
N THR A 171 24.09 56.62 38.34
CA THR A 171 25.10 56.26 39.37
C THR A 171 24.36 55.78 40.64
N SER A 172 25.03 54.95 41.47
CA SER A 172 24.99 54.89 42.96
C SER A 172 23.66 54.70 43.71
N VAL A 173 23.54 53.62 44.51
CA VAL A 173 23.73 53.55 45.99
C VAL A 173 23.98 52.10 46.38
#